data_AF-A0A1G2C0I6-F1
#
_entry.id   AF-A0A1G2C0I6-F1
#
_cell.length_a   1.000
_cell.length_b   1.000
_cell.length_c   1.000
_cell.angle_alpha   90.00
_cell.angle_beta   90.00
_cell.angle_gamma   90.00
#
_symmetry.space_group_name_H-M   'P 1'
#
loop_
_entity.id
_entity.type
_entity.pdbx_description
1 polymer ?
#
loop_
_entity_poly.entity_id
_entity_poly.type
_entity_poly.pdbx_seq_one_letter_code
_entity_poly.pdbx_strand_id
1 'polypeptide(L)'
;MIPSKKKIDELKELVKRDFGVEWTDQEASDEAFNLLNFYDALGRFAMEDIQKYIDTGGEPSFAGPDYDKWLAEQAEIVKKIQADRKEVSKSKKRKG
;
A
#
# COMPACT_ATOMS: atom_id res chain seq x y z
N MET A 1 -6.32 2.50 21.70
CA MET A 1 -5.23 1.98 22.57
C MET A 1 -4.42 3.18 23.04
N ILE A 2 -4.06 3.28 24.33
CA ILE A 2 -3.26 4.42 24.85
C ILE A 2 -1.81 3.93 25.02
N PRO A 3 -0.81 4.59 24.40
CA PRO A 3 0.59 4.22 24.54
C PRO A 3 1.10 4.37 25.99
N SER A 4 2.09 3.57 26.38
CA SER A 4 2.76 3.72 27.68
C SER A 4 3.75 4.87 27.67
N LYS A 5 4.03 5.46 28.84
CA LYS A 5 5.00 6.55 28.98
C LYS A 5 6.38 6.23 28.37
N LYS A 6 6.89 5.02 28.60
CA LYS A 6 8.16 4.55 27.99
C LYS A 6 8.13 4.63 26.46
N LYS A 7 6.99 4.27 25.84
CA LYS A 7 6.83 4.32 24.38
C LYS A 7 6.72 5.74 23.85
N ILE A 8 6.13 6.65 24.63
CA ILE A 8 6.11 8.08 24.33
C ILE A 8 7.52 8.67 24.38
N ASP A 9 8.31 8.32 25.40
CA ASP A 9 9.69 8.77 25.51
C ASP A 9 10.54 8.25 24.32
N GLU A 10 10.42 6.97 23.96
CA GLU A 10 11.06 6.38 22.78
C GLU A 10 10.65 7.11 21.47
N LEU A 11 9.37 7.46 21.31
CA LEU A 11 8.89 8.22 20.14
C LEU A 11 9.51 9.63 20.08
N LYS A 12 9.58 10.33 21.21
CA LYS A 12 10.20 11.66 21.29
C LYS A 12 11.67 11.61 20.90
N GLU A 13 12.41 10.60 21.36
CA GLU A 13 13.81 10.40 21.00
C GLU A 13 13.98 10.15 19.49
N LEU A 14 13.12 9.31 18.90
CA LEU A 14 13.12 9.06 17.45
C LEU A 14 12.85 10.35 16.66
N VAL A 15 11.85 11.11 17.07
CA VAL A 15 11.46 12.34 16.36
C VAL A 15 12.54 13.40 16.45
N LYS A 16 13.14 13.57 17.64
CA LYS A 16 14.28 14.47 17.83
C LYS A 16 15.48 14.05 16.98
N ARG A 17 15.77 12.75 16.92
CA ARG A 17 16.90 12.22 16.15
C ARG A 17 16.71 12.38 14.64
N ASP A 18 15.54 12.03 14.12
CA ASP A 18 15.31 11.89 12.68
C ASP A 18 14.82 13.18 12.03
N PHE A 19 14.13 14.04 12.79
CA PHE A 19 13.55 15.28 12.29
C PHE A 19 14.06 16.55 12.99
N GLY A 20 14.85 16.41 14.07
CA GLY A 20 15.37 17.56 14.82
C GLY A 20 14.30 18.32 15.61
N VAL A 21 13.11 17.75 15.78
CA VAL A 21 11.98 18.38 16.46
C VAL A 21 11.87 17.83 17.87
N GLU A 22 11.75 18.70 18.86
CA GLU A 22 11.41 18.30 20.22
C GLU A 22 9.90 18.37 20.42
N TRP A 23 9.33 17.26 20.86
CA TRP A 23 7.94 17.17 21.27
C TRP A 23 7.81 17.17 22.78
N THR A 24 6.74 17.76 23.27
CA THR A 24 6.23 17.57 24.63
C THR A 24 5.61 16.18 24.79
N ASP A 25 5.40 15.75 26.05
CA ASP A 25 4.69 14.49 26.34
C ASP A 25 3.28 14.47 25.75
N GLN A 26 2.61 15.63 25.70
CA GLN A 26 1.26 15.75 25.17
C GLN A 26 1.25 15.60 23.65
N GLU A 27 2.11 16.32 22.93
CA GLU A 27 2.22 16.23 21.46
C GLU A 27 2.56 14.80 21.02
N ALA A 28 3.54 14.18 21.69
CA ALA A 28 3.91 12.80 21.39
C ALA A 28 2.78 11.80 21.70
N SER A 29 1.98 12.04 22.75
CA SER A 29 0.82 11.22 23.08
C SER A 29 -0.30 11.34 22.04
N ASP A 30 -0.61 12.57 21.61
CA ASP A 30 -1.66 12.84 20.63
C ASP A 30 -1.29 12.25 19.26
N GLU A 31 -0.04 12.41 18.82
CA GLU A 31 0.45 11.83 17.57
C GLU A 31 0.47 10.30 17.60
N ALA A 32 0.93 9.71 18.71
CA ALA A 32 0.92 8.27 18.88
C ALA A 32 -0.52 7.71 18.88
N PHE A 33 -1.46 8.42 19.50
CA PHE A 33 -2.88 8.04 19.48
C PHE A 33 -3.47 8.11 18.06
N ASN A 34 -3.20 9.20 17.32
CA ASN A 34 -3.66 9.36 15.94
C ASN A 34 -3.10 8.26 15.04
N LEU A 35 -1.80 7.97 15.14
CA LEU A 35 -1.14 6.94 14.34
C LEU A 35 -1.71 5.54 14.63
N LEU A 36 -1.91 5.20 15.91
CA LEU A 36 -2.49 3.92 16.29
C LEU A 36 -3.91 3.75 15.75
N ASN A 37 -4.74 4.79 15.83
CA ASN A 37 -6.10 4.72 15.29
C ASN A 37 -6.13 4.66 13.76
N PHE A 38 -5.19 5.32 13.09
CA PHE A 38 -5.04 5.21 11.64
C PHE A 38 -4.72 3.78 11.22
N TYR A 39 -3.74 3.13 11.88
CA TYR A 39 -3.43 1.73 11.62
C TYR A 39 -4.58 0.77 12.00
N ASP A 40 -5.30 1.03 13.09
CA ASP A 40 -6.49 0.25 13.45
C ASP A 40 -7.57 0.35 12.36
N ALA A 41 -7.82 1.55 11.84
CA ALA A 41 -8.77 1.76 10.74
C ALA A 41 -8.34 1.02 9.46
N LEU A 42 -7.06 1.12 9.07
CA LEU A 42 -6.53 0.36 7.93
C LEU A 42 -6.66 -1.14 8.11
N GLY A 43 -6.41 -1.65 9.32
CA GLY A 43 -6.57 -3.07 9.65
C GLY A 43 -8.02 -3.53 9.49
N ARG A 44 -8.99 -2.71 9.93
CA ARG A 44 -10.42 -3.00 9.75
C ARG A 44 -10.80 -3.03 8.28
N PHE A 45 -10.39 -2.05 7.48
CA PHE A 45 -10.67 -2.04 6.05
C PHE A 45 -10.07 -3.24 5.33
N ALA A 46 -8.83 -3.61 5.67
CA ALA A 46 -8.19 -4.80 5.10
C ALA A 46 -8.96 -6.09 5.46
N MET A 47 -9.42 -6.21 6.71
CA MET A 47 -10.25 -7.35 7.13
C MET A 47 -11.61 -7.37 6.43
N GLU A 48 -12.25 -6.20 6.25
CA GLU A 48 -13.50 -6.08 5.49
C GLU A 48 -13.31 -6.51 4.03
N ASP A 49 -12.23 -6.10 3.38
CA ASP A 49 -11.91 -6.52 2.01
C ASP A 49 -11.62 -8.03 1.92
N ILE A 50 -10.89 -8.60 2.90
CA ILE A 50 -10.64 -10.05 2.97
C ILE A 50 -11.95 -10.81 3.15
N GLN A 51 -12.80 -10.36 4.08
CA GLN A 51 -14.08 -11.01 4.33
C GLN A 51 -14.96 -10.94 3.08
N LYS A 52 -15.01 -9.79 2.42
CA LYS A 52 -15.74 -9.61 1.17
C LYS A 52 -15.22 -10.52 0.07
N TYR A 53 -13.90 -10.65 -0.08
CA TYR A 53 -13.28 -11.58 -1.03
C TYR A 53 -13.67 -13.04 -0.75
N ILE A 54 -13.74 -13.44 0.52
CA ILE A 54 -14.18 -14.79 0.91
C ILE A 54 -15.67 -14.97 0.56
N ASP A 55 -16.51 -13.99 0.89
CA ASP A 55 -17.95 -14.03 0.65
C ASP A 55 -18.30 -14.07 -0.85
N THR A 56 -17.49 -13.44 -1.70
CA THR A 56 -17.64 -13.47 -3.16
C THR A 56 -16.97 -14.67 -3.83
N GLY A 57 -16.41 -15.63 -3.06
CA GLY A 57 -15.75 -16.81 -3.63
C GLY A 57 -14.42 -16.53 -4.33
N GLY A 58 -13.77 -15.42 -3.96
CA GLY A 58 -12.49 -15.00 -4.51
C GLY A 58 -12.58 -13.98 -5.65
N GLU A 59 -13.74 -13.36 -5.87
CA GLU A 59 -13.83 -12.22 -6.77
C GLU A 59 -13.32 -10.95 -6.05
N PRO A 60 -12.27 -10.28 -6.58
CA PRO A 60 -11.73 -9.07 -5.97
C PRO A 60 -12.81 -7.98 -5.80
N SER A 61 -12.79 -7.16 -4.75
CA SER A 61 -13.78 -6.08 -4.59
C SER A 61 -13.68 -4.97 -5.67
N PHE A 62 -12.55 -4.88 -6.39
CA PHE A 62 -12.35 -4.05 -7.59
C PHE A 62 -12.86 -4.72 -8.88
N ALA A 63 -13.16 -6.03 -8.83
CA ALA A 63 -13.91 -6.75 -9.85
C ALA A 63 -15.37 -6.32 -9.78
N GLY A 64 -15.64 -5.07 -10.18
CA GLY A 64 -16.98 -4.71 -10.61
C GLY A 64 -17.43 -5.62 -11.77
N PRO A 65 -18.67 -5.50 -12.25
CA PRO A 65 -19.24 -6.35 -13.31
C PRO A 65 -18.44 -6.42 -14.62
N ASP A 66 -17.36 -5.63 -14.75
CA ASP A 66 -16.43 -5.58 -15.86
C ASP A 66 -15.07 -6.25 -15.60
N TYR A 67 -14.92 -7.14 -14.60
CA TYR A 67 -13.64 -7.78 -14.30
C TYR A 67 -13.05 -8.58 -15.48
N ASP A 68 -13.89 -9.33 -16.18
CA ASP A 68 -13.47 -10.06 -17.39
C ASP A 68 -12.99 -9.09 -18.49
N LYS A 69 -13.65 -7.93 -18.60
CA LYS A 69 -13.26 -6.87 -19.53
C LYS A 69 -11.93 -6.24 -19.13
N TRP A 70 -11.74 -5.96 -17.84
CA TRP A 70 -10.48 -5.43 -17.32
C TRP A 70 -9.34 -6.42 -17.53
N LEU A 71 -9.54 -7.71 -17.26
CA LEU A 71 -8.55 -8.77 -17.53
C LEU A 71 -8.18 -8.84 -19.02
N ALA A 72 -9.17 -8.73 -19.91
CA ALA A 72 -8.92 -8.70 -21.35
C ALA A 72 -8.09 -7.47 -21.76
N GLU A 73 -8.39 -6.29 -21.19
CA GLU A 73 -7.61 -5.07 -21.42
C GLU A 73 -6.15 -5.21 -20.93
N GLN A 74 -5.93 -5.78 -19.74
CA GLN A 74 -4.58 -6.05 -19.22
C GLN A 74 -3.80 -7.03 -20.11
N ALA A 75 -4.45 -8.09 -20.61
CA ALA A 75 -3.82 -9.06 -21.49
C ALA A 75 -3.34 -8.41 -22.81
N GLU A 76 -4.11 -7.48 -23.37
CA GLU A 76 -3.73 -6.73 -24.58
C GLU A 76 -2.56 -5.76 -24.32
N ILE A 77 -2.53 -5.10 -23.16
CA ILE A 77 -1.41 -4.25 -22.75
C ILE A 77 -0.11 -5.06 -22.64
N VAL A 78 -0.16 -6.24 -22.00
CA VAL A 78 1.00 -7.12 -21.86
C VAL A 78 1.50 -7.62 -23.22
N LYS A 79 0.59 -7.98 -24.15
CA LYS A 79 0.97 -8.38 -25.51
C LYS A 79 1.70 -7.25 -26.26
N LYS A 80 1.23 -6.00 -26.16
CA LYS A 80 1.89 -4.83 -26.76
C LYS A 80 3.29 -4.63 -26.20
N ILE A 81 3.45 -4.65 -24.88
CA ILE A 81 4.76 -4.52 -24.23
C ILE A 81 5.73 -5.63 -24.68
N GLN A 82 5.26 -6.87 -24.82
CA GLN A 82 6.08 -7.98 -25.29
C GLN A 82 6.46 -7.85 -26.77
N ALA A 83 5.56 -7.34 -27.62
CA ALA A 83 5.82 -7.08 -29.03
C ALA A 83 6.89 -5.98 -29.19
N ASP A 84 6.74 -4.87 -28.47
CA ASP A 84 7.69 -3.75 -28.50
C ASP A 84 9.09 -4.19 -28.02
N ARG A 85 9.17 -5.01 -26.97
CA ARG A 85 10.45 -5.58 -26.52
C ARG A 85 11.10 -6.49 -27.57
N LYS A 86 10.33 -7.24 -28.35
CA LYS A 86 10.84 -8.09 -29.43
C LYS A 86 11.34 -7.27 -30.63
N GLU A 87 10.64 -6.20 -30.97
CA GLU A 87 11.05 -5.23 -32.01
C GLU A 87 12.39 -4.56 -31.66
N VAL A 88 12.51 -4.06 -30.42
CA VAL A 88 13.74 -3.45 -29.90
C VAL A 88 14.90 -4.46 -29.91
N SER A 89 14.66 -5.71 -29.50
CA SER A 89 15.64 -6.80 -29.55
C SER A 89 16.13 -7.10 -30.98
N LYS A 90 15.23 -7.19 -31.96
CA LYS A 90 15.58 -7.43 -33.37
C LYS A 90 16.36 -6.26 -33.98
N SER A 91 16.01 -5.02 -33.63
CA SER A 91 16.72 -3.83 -34.12
C SER A 91 18.16 -3.76 -33.61
N LYS A 92 18.40 -4.21 -32.37
CA LYS A 92 19.73 -4.24 -31.75
C LYS A 92 20.63 -5.34 -32.36
N LYS A 93 20.04 -6.47 -32.77
CA LYS A 93 20.76 -7.59 -33.41
C LYS A 93 21.13 -7.34 -34.89
N ARG A 94 20.50 -6.36 -35.55
CA ARG A 94 20.78 -5.97 -36.95
C ARG A 94 21.84 -4.88 -37.11
N LYS A 95 22.23 -4.21 -36.02
CA LYS A 95 23.25 -3.14 -35.99
C LYS A 95 24.60 -3.58 -35.39
N GLY A 96 24.77 -4.88 -35.13
CA GLY A 96 26.01 -5.48 -34.67
C GLY A 96 26.63 -6.36 -35.75
#